data_AF-A0A534RRK8-F1
#
_entry.id   AF-A0A534RRK8-F1
#
_cell.length_a   1.000
_cell.length_b   1.000
_cell.length_c   1.000
_cell.angle_alpha   90.00
_cell.angle_beta   90.00
_cell.angle_gamma   90.00
#
_symmetry.space_group_name_H-M   'P 1'
#
loop_
_entity.id
_entity.type
_entity.pdbx_description
1 polymer ?
#
loop_
_entity_poly.entity_id
_entity_poly.type
_entity_poly.pdbx_seq_one_letter_code
_entity_poly.pdbx_strand_id
1 'polypeptide(L)'
;MSVRVIVALAAALLLVLFAVQNTEPVGVHLIVWQVTAPASVAVFVAFACGVLVGVLFFWTEQRRSRRRQPVAEPATPAQPATPVKKKQSWWW
;
A
#
# COMPACT_ATOMS: atom_id res chain seq x y z
N MET A 1 23.25 -3.83 -12.81
CA MET A 1 21.78 -3.69 -12.67
C MET A 1 21.45 -3.54 -11.19
N SER A 2 20.66 -2.54 -10.79
CA SER A 2 20.33 -2.33 -9.36
C SER A 2 19.44 -3.46 -8.84
N VAL A 3 19.58 -3.83 -7.56
CA VAL A 3 18.76 -4.89 -6.91
C VAL A 3 17.26 -4.67 -7.12
N ARG A 4 16.80 -3.41 -7.07
CA ARG A 4 15.40 -3.03 -7.34
C ARG A 4 14.93 -3.46 -8.73
N VAL A 5 15.79 -3.31 -9.74
CA VAL A 5 15.48 -3.69 -11.13
C VAL A 5 15.43 -5.22 -11.26
N ILE A 6 16.35 -5.93 -10.62
CA ILE A 6 16.35 -7.40 -10.60
C ILE A 6 15.06 -7.93 -9.97
N VAL A 7 14.67 -7.38 -8.81
CA VAL A 7 13.42 -7.76 -8.13
C VAL A 7 12.19 -7.43 -8.98
N ALA A 8 12.16 -6.25 -9.61
CA ALA A 8 11.05 -5.86 -10.47
C ALA A 8 10.91 -6.78 -11.69
N LEU A 9 12.02 -7.14 -12.34
CA LEU A 9 12.00 -8.07 -13.47
C LEU A 9 11.60 -9.48 -13.06
N ALA A 10 12.11 -9.96 -11.91
CA ALA A 10 11.70 -11.26 -11.38
C ALA A 10 10.19 -11.27 -11.08
N ALA A 11 9.68 -10.26 -10.39
CA ALA A 11 8.26 -10.13 -10.10
C ALA A 11 7.40 -10.04 -11.37
N ALA A 12 7.84 -9.27 -12.39
CA ALA A 12 7.15 -9.19 -13.67
C ALA A 12 7.14 -10.54 -14.40
N LEU A 13 8.26 -11.27 -14.40
CA LEU A 13 8.32 -12.61 -14.99
C LEU A 13 7.38 -13.57 -14.27
N LEU A 14 7.39 -13.58 -12.94
CA LEU A 14 6.45 -14.38 -12.13
C LEU A 14 4.99 -14.03 -12.43
N LEU A 15 4.68 -12.74 -12.58
CA LEU A 15 3.33 -12.27 -12.93
C LEU A 15 2.88 -12.79 -14.29
N VAL A 16 3.76 -12.76 -15.29
CA VAL A 16 3.47 -13.27 -16.63
C VAL A 16 3.28 -14.78 -16.59
N LEU A 17 4.15 -15.52 -15.89
CA LEU A 17 4.02 -16.97 -15.73
C LEU A 17 2.71 -17.33 -15.02
N PHE A 18 2.36 -16.62 -13.96
CA PHE A 18 1.07 -16.77 -13.29
C PHE A 18 -0.09 -16.56 -14.27
N ALA A 19 -0.08 -15.47 -15.05
CA ALA A 19 -1.17 -15.17 -15.98
C ALA A 19 -1.34 -16.25 -17.07
N VAL A 20 -0.22 -16.68 -17.68
CA VAL A 20 -0.20 -17.64 -18.78
C VAL A 20 -0.51 -19.07 -18.32
N GLN A 21 -0.07 -19.46 -17.12
CA GLN A 21 -0.32 -20.81 -16.60
C GLN A 21 -1.73 -20.95 -16.00
N ASN A 22 -2.35 -19.86 -15.56
CA ASN A 22 -3.66 -19.87 -14.91
C ASN A 22 -4.76 -19.41 -15.87
N THR A 23 -4.83 -20.03 -17.05
CA THR A 23 -5.88 -19.76 -18.06
C THR A 23 -7.09 -20.68 -17.96
N GLU A 24 -7.11 -21.58 -16.96
CA GLU A 24 -8.24 -22.49 -16.74
C GLU A 24 -9.53 -21.67 -16.51
N PRO A 25 -10.63 -21.99 -17.20
CA PRO A 25 -11.89 -21.29 -17.04
C PRO A 25 -12.51 -21.61 -15.68
N VAL A 26 -12.75 -20.59 -14.87
CA VAL A 26 -13.42 -20.69 -13.57
C VAL A 26 -14.74 -19.94 -13.57
N GLY A 27 -15.73 -20.49 -12.88
CA GLY A 27 -17.00 -19.83 -12.62
C GLY A 27 -16.89 -18.88 -11.44
N VAL A 28 -17.17 -17.59 -11.66
CA VAL A 28 -17.28 -16.57 -10.62
C VAL A 28 -18.75 -16.31 -10.36
N HIS A 29 -19.22 -16.67 -9.16
CA HIS A 29 -20.59 -16.45 -8.72
C HIS A 29 -20.62 -15.21 -7.82
N LEU A 30 -21.35 -14.20 -8.26
CA LEU A 30 -21.77 -13.04 -7.48
C LEU A 30 -23.26 -13.21 -7.14
N ILE A 31 -23.77 -12.41 -6.20
CA ILE A 31 -25.13 -12.51 -5.61
C ILE A 31 -26.18 -13.11 -6.55
N VAL A 32 -26.36 -12.54 -7.74
CA VAL A 32 -27.27 -13.03 -8.78
C VAL A 32 -26.59 -13.33 -10.12
N TRP A 33 -25.29 -13.04 -10.26
CA TRP A 33 -24.58 -13.10 -11.54
C TRP A 33 -23.58 -14.25 -11.54
N GLN A 34 -23.48 -14.93 -12.67
CA GLN A 34 -22.46 -15.95 -12.89
C GLN A 34 -21.69 -15.61 -14.16
N VAL A 35 -20.38 -15.52 -14.04
CA VAL A 35 -19.48 -15.20 -15.16
C VAL A 35 -18.37 -16.23 -15.19
N THR A 36 -18.04 -16.73 -16.37
CA THR A 36 -16.88 -17.61 -16.56
C THR A 36 -15.72 -16.78 -17.09
N ALA A 37 -14.56 -16.88 -16.44
CA ALA A 37 -13.34 -16.18 -16.86
C ALA A 37 -12.11 -17.07 -16.58
N PRO A 38 -10.97 -16.81 -17.22
CA PRO A 38 -9.71 -17.44 -16.82
C PRO A 38 -9.39 -17.12 -15.35
N ALA A 39 -8.86 -18.10 -14.61
CA ALA A 39 -8.51 -17.96 -13.20
C ALA A 39 -7.63 -16.73 -12.92
N SER A 40 -6.62 -16.49 -13.76
CA SER A 40 -5.74 -15.32 -13.67
C SER A 40 -6.52 -14.00 -13.74
N VAL A 41 -7.46 -13.88 -14.68
CA VAL A 41 -8.29 -12.70 -14.85
C VAL A 41 -9.19 -12.50 -13.63
N ALA A 42 -9.83 -13.56 -13.14
CA ALA A 42 -10.69 -13.49 -11.95
C ALA A 42 -9.91 -12.98 -10.73
N VAL A 43 -8.70 -13.50 -10.50
CA VAL A 43 -7.82 -13.08 -9.40
C VAL A 43 -7.38 -11.62 -9.57
N PHE A 44 -6.97 -11.19 -10.76
CA PHE A 44 -6.56 -9.80 -10.98
C PHE A 44 -7.69 -8.81 -10.79
N VAL A 45 -8.90 -9.13 -11.25
CA VAL A 45 -10.08 -8.29 -11.05
C VAL A 45 -10.42 -8.19 -9.57
N ALA A 46 -10.42 -9.31 -8.84
CA ALA A 46 -10.67 -9.31 -7.40
C ALA A 46 -9.63 -8.50 -6.63
N PHE A 47 -8.35 -8.65 -6.97
CA PHE A 47 -7.26 -7.86 -6.39
C PHE A 47 -7.43 -6.36 -6.68
N ALA A 48 -7.70 -5.99 -7.93
CA ALA A 48 -7.93 -4.61 -8.33
C ALA A 48 -9.11 -3.99 -7.56
N CYS A 49 -10.23 -4.70 -7.43
CA CYS A 49 -11.36 -4.27 -6.61
C CYS A 49 -10.96 -4.05 -5.15
N GLY A 50 -10.21 -4.98 -4.55
CA GLY A 50 -9.71 -4.84 -3.19
C GLY A 50 -8.80 -3.62 -3.00
N VAL A 51 -7.88 -3.36 -3.94
CA VAL A 51 -7.03 -2.17 -3.95
C VAL A 51 -7.86 -0.90 -4.08
N LEU A 52 -8.82 -0.84 -4.99
CA LEU A 52 -9.69 0.32 -5.18
C LEU A 52 -10.49 0.64 -3.91
N VAL A 53 -11.06 -0.39 -3.28
CA VAL A 53 -11.78 -0.26 -2.00
C VAL A 53 -10.83 0.23 -0.90
N GLY A 54 -9.63 -0.35 -0.79
CA GLY A 54 -8.62 0.06 0.19
C GLY A 54 -8.17 1.52 0.01
N VAL A 55 -7.91 1.94 -1.23
CA VAL A 55 -7.55 3.33 -1.56
C VAL A 55 -8.69 4.30 -1.20
N LEU A 56 -9.93 3.92 -1.47
CA LEU A 56 -11.10 4.74 -1.13
C LEU A 56 -11.23 4.94 0.39
N PHE A 57 -11.05 3.88 1.18
CA PHE A 57 -11.05 3.97 2.64
C PHE A 57 -9.87 4.80 3.17
N PHE A 58 -8.66 4.59 2.64
CA PHE A 58 -7.50 5.38 3.05
C PHE A 58 -7.68 6.88 2.76
N TRP A 59 -8.23 7.23 1.61
CA TRP A 59 -8.47 8.62 1.23
C TRP A 59 -9.48 9.33 2.15
N THR A 60 -10.56 8.63 2.54
CA THR A 60 -11.55 9.19 3.47
C THR A 60 -10.96 9.44 4.86
N GLU A 61 -10.15 8.51 5.38
CA GLU A 61 -9.51 8.66 6.69
C GLU A 61 -8.43 9.76 6.69
N GLN A 62 -7.61 9.83 5.64
CA GLN A 62 -6.61 10.91 5.51
C GLN A 62 -7.29 12.29 5.47
N ARG A 63 -8.43 12.42 4.78
CA ARG A 63 -9.20 13.67 4.74
C ARG A 63 -9.77 14.03 6.11
N ARG A 64 -10.20 13.04 6.90
CA ARG A 64 -10.70 13.25 8.26
C ARG A 64 -9.59 13.65 9.24
N SER A 65 -8.43 13.01 9.14
CA SER A 65 -7.25 13.32 9.96
C SER A 65 -6.72 14.73 9.71
N ARG A 66 -6.68 15.17 8.44
CA ARG A 66 -6.31 16.56 8.09
C ARG A 66 -7.29 17.61 8.63
N ARG A 67 -8.59 17.31 8.71
CA ARG A 67 -9.59 18.20 9.32
C ARG A 67 -9.51 18.24 10.85
N ARG A 68 -8.90 17.22 11.47
CA ARG A 68 -8.74 17.12 12.92
C ARG A 68 -7.41 17.67 13.43
N GLN A 69 -6.49 18.05 12.55
CA GLN A 69 -5.34 18.85 12.99
C GLN A 69 -5.89 20.21 13.45
N PRO A 70 -5.84 20.50 14.76
CA PRO A 70 -6.16 21.83 15.24
C PRO A 70 -5.19 22.76 14.52
N VAL A 71 -5.68 23.90 14.04
CA VAL A 71 -4.82 24.99 13.55
C VAL A 71 -3.73 25.17 14.59
N ALA A 72 -2.49 24.86 14.23
CA ALA A 72 -1.36 25.01 15.13
C ALA A 72 -1.37 26.46 15.60
N GLU A 73 -1.61 26.65 16.89
CA GLU A 73 -1.55 27.95 17.54
C GLU A 73 -0.22 28.60 17.13
N PRO A 74 -0.25 29.81 16.55
CA PRO A 74 0.93 30.42 15.95
C PRO A 74 2.02 30.47 17.02
N ALA A 75 3.15 29.85 16.69
CA ALA A 75 4.28 29.68 17.58
C ALA A 75 4.60 30.97 18.32
N THR A 76 4.38 30.96 19.64
CA THR A 76 5.07 31.87 20.54
C THR A 76 6.56 31.82 20.20
N PRO A 77 7.23 32.96 19.94
CA PRO A 77 8.56 32.98 19.36
C PRO A 77 9.56 32.13 20.16
N ALA A 78 10.26 31.28 19.42
CA ALA A 78 11.41 30.47 19.77
C ALA A 78 12.11 30.82 21.10
N GLN A 79 11.93 29.97 22.11
CA GLN A 79 13.00 29.79 23.10
C GLN A 79 14.09 28.92 22.45
N PRO A 80 15.35 29.39 22.35
CA PRO A 80 16.41 28.62 21.73
C PRO A 80 16.68 27.35 22.55
N ALA A 81 16.54 26.20 21.89
CA ALA A 81 16.83 24.89 22.45
C ALA A 81 18.30 24.82 22.90
N THR A 82 18.53 24.73 24.20
CA THR A 82 19.84 24.37 24.75
C THR A 82 20.15 22.91 24.37
N PRO A 83 21.32 22.62 23.77
CA PRO A 83 21.67 21.24 23.44
C PRO A 83 22.00 20.50 24.73
N VAL A 84 21.12 19.58 25.12
CA VAL A 84 21.38 18.63 26.22
C VAL A 84 22.54 17.72 25.79
N LYS A 85 23.74 17.97 26.35
CA LYS A 85 24.91 17.11 26.17
C LYS A 85 24.59 15.70 26.69
N LYS A 86 24.52 14.73 25.79
CA LYS A 86 24.40 13.30 26.11
C LYS A 86 25.68 12.88 26.82
N LYS A 87 25.62 12.65 28.14
CA LYS A 87 26.75 12.16 28.94
C LYS A 87 26.98 10.70 28.55
N GLN A 88 27.97 10.47 27.69
CA GLN A 88 28.43 9.14 27.31
C GLN A 88 29.12 8.51 28.54
N SER A 89 28.36 7.71 29.27
CA SER A 89 28.85 6.88 30.37
C SER A 89 29.53 5.66 29.78
N TRP A 90 30.86 5.69 29.77
CA TRP A 90 31.74 4.64 29.25
C TRP A 90 32.32 3.87 30.44
N TRP A 91 31.55 2.94 31.02
CA TRP A 91 32.05 1.93 31.95
C TRP A 91 31.19 0.65 31.88
N TRP A 92 31.90 -0.48 31.77
CA TRP A 92 31.50 -1.89 31.61
C TRP A 92 31.26 -2.37 30.17
#